data_AF-U3T9E8-F1
#
_entry.id   AF-U3T9E8-F1
#
_cell.length_a   1.000
_cell.length_b   1.000
_cell.length_c   1.000
_cell.angle_alpha   90.00
_cell.angle_beta   90.00
_cell.angle_gamma   90.00
#
_symmetry.space_group_name_H-M   'P 1'
#
loop_
_entity.id
_entity.type
_entity.pdbx_description
1 polymer ?
#
loop_
_entity_poly.entity_id
_entity_poly.type
_entity_poly.pdbx_seq_one_letter_code
_entity_poly.pdbx_strand_id
1 'polypeptide(L)'
;MVEEAVDARSMGARFIERVKSICGNTSRILYKYDEPTDPRHGYIPPERPLEVYLRYGMIVVDKPPGPTSHEVVAWIKRMLGVSRAGHGGTLEPQPALWGLRGGDILR
;
A
#
# COMPACT_ATOMS: atom_id res chain seq x y z
N MET A 1 -14.21 7.61 -32.08
CA MET A 1 -13.87 6.42 -31.27
C MET A 1 -14.31 6.74 -29.85
N VAL A 2 -15.32 6.04 -29.33
CA VAL A 2 -15.77 6.24 -27.95
C VAL A 2 -14.82 5.40 -27.10
N GLU A 3 -13.96 6.03 -26.29
CA GLU A 3 -13.21 5.29 -25.27
C GLU A 3 -14.22 4.59 -24.36
N GLU A 4 -14.11 3.27 -24.24
CA GLU A 4 -14.94 2.49 -23.33
C GLU A 4 -14.66 3.01 -21.91
N ALA A 5 -15.65 3.65 -21.29
CA ALA A 5 -15.50 4.23 -19.96
C ALA A 5 -15.19 3.12 -18.95
N VAL A 6 -14.14 3.30 -18.14
CA VAL A 6 -13.74 2.30 -17.14
C VAL A 6 -14.84 2.18 -16.07
N ASP A 7 -15.36 0.96 -15.87
CA ASP A 7 -16.33 0.66 -14.82
C ASP A 7 -15.65 0.54 -13.44
N ALA A 8 -15.34 1.71 -12.87
CA ALA A 8 -14.72 1.84 -11.55
C ALA A 8 -15.55 1.17 -10.43
N ARG A 9 -16.88 1.23 -10.54
CA ARG A 9 -17.80 0.68 -9.54
C ARG A 9 -17.67 -0.84 -9.46
N SER A 10 -17.81 -1.54 -10.58
CA SER A 10 -17.71 -3.01 -10.58
C SER A 10 -16.30 -3.48 -10.22
N MET A 11 -15.27 -2.75 -10.62
CA MET A 11 -13.89 -3.02 -10.19
C MET A 11 -13.76 -2.91 -8.67
N GLY A 12 -14.28 -1.84 -8.07
CA GLY A 12 -14.30 -1.64 -6.63
C GLY A 12 -15.09 -2.72 -5.89
N ALA A 13 -16.27 -3.08 -6.39
CA ALA A 13 -17.09 -4.15 -5.80
C ALA A 13 -16.37 -5.50 -5.79
N ARG A 14 -15.71 -5.88 -6.91
CA ARG A 14 -14.90 -7.11 -6.98
C ARG A 14 -13.76 -7.11 -5.97
N PHE A 15 -13.09 -5.97 -5.79
CA PHE A 15 -12.05 -5.83 -4.77
C PHE A 15 -12.61 -6.03 -3.36
N ILE A 16 -13.73 -5.37 -3.02
CA ILE A 16 -14.35 -5.48 -1.70
C ILE A 16 -14.82 -6.92 -1.44
N GLU A 17 -15.42 -7.60 -2.41
CA GLU A 17 -15.82 -9.01 -2.25
C GLU A 17 -14.62 -9.93 -1.98
N ARG A 18 -13.47 -9.68 -2.62
CA ARG A 18 -12.22 -10.42 -2.32
C ARG A 18 -11.76 -10.19 -0.88
N VAL A 19 -11.79 -8.94 -0.39
CA VAL A 19 -11.45 -8.62 1.00
C VAL A 19 -12.42 -9.29 1.96
N LYS A 20 -13.72 -9.23 1.68
CA LYS A 20 -14.76 -9.89 2.48
C LYS A 20 -14.53 -11.40 2.58
N SER A 21 -14.15 -12.05 1.47
CA SER A 21 -13.83 -13.48 1.45
C SER A 21 -12.64 -13.82 2.36
N ILE A 22 -11.56 -13.01 2.33
CA ILE A 22 -10.38 -13.20 3.20
C ILE A 22 -10.77 -13.07 4.68
N CYS A 23 -11.65 -12.12 5.00
CA CYS A 23 -12.08 -11.85 6.37
C CYS A 23 -13.27 -12.72 6.84
N GLY A 24 -13.79 -13.64 6.01
CA GLY A 24 -14.98 -14.44 6.33
C GLY A 24 -16.28 -13.63 6.47
N ASN A 25 -16.36 -12.44 5.86
CA ASN A 25 -17.52 -11.56 5.95
C ASN A 25 -18.56 -11.91 4.86
N THR A 26 -19.75 -12.34 5.29
CA THR A 26 -20.85 -12.79 4.41
C THR A 26 -21.93 -11.74 4.16
N SER A 27 -21.78 -10.53 4.70
CA SER A 27 -22.75 -9.44 4.49
C SER A 27 -22.90 -9.11 3.00
N ARG A 28 -24.09 -8.64 2.58
CA ARG A 28 -24.32 -8.23 1.19
C ARG A 28 -23.89 -6.78 0.99
N ILE A 29 -23.27 -6.47 -0.15
CA ILE A 29 -23.04 -5.08 -0.56
C ILE A 29 -24.39 -4.49 -0.99
N LEU A 30 -24.77 -3.38 -0.38
CA LEU A 30 -25.99 -2.64 -0.73
C LEU A 30 -25.60 -1.41 -1.56
N TYR A 31 -26.33 -1.19 -2.64
CA TYR A 31 -26.14 -0.03 -3.51
C TYR A 31 -27.29 0.95 -3.32
N LYS A 32 -26.97 2.19 -2.96
CA LYS A 32 -27.98 3.22 -2.72
C LYS A 32 -28.41 3.91 -4.02
N TYR A 33 -27.45 4.24 -4.87
CA TYR A 33 -27.66 4.91 -6.16
C TYR A 33 -26.80 4.25 -7.23
N ASP A 34 -27.22 4.38 -8.48
CA ASP A 34 -26.44 3.96 -9.64
C ASP A 34 -26.04 5.20 -10.43
N GLU A 35 -24.81 5.65 -10.19
CA GLU A 35 -24.26 6.86 -10.80
C GLU A 35 -22.92 6.52 -11.47
N PRO A 36 -22.71 7.01 -12.71
CA PRO A 36 -21.44 6.82 -13.40
C PRO A 36 -20.33 7.66 -12.75
N THR A 37 -19.08 7.20 -12.90
CA THR A 37 -17.89 7.97 -12.52
C THR A 37 -17.36 8.72 -13.74
N ASP A 38 -17.06 10.00 -13.60
CA ASP A 38 -16.43 10.78 -14.66
C ASP A 38 -14.95 10.39 -14.82
N PRO A 39 -14.54 9.83 -15.98
CA PRO A 39 -13.19 9.30 -16.19
C PRO A 39 -12.10 10.38 -16.21
N ARG A 40 -12.47 11.67 -16.29
CA ARG A 40 -11.50 12.78 -16.28
C ARG A 40 -10.89 13.04 -14.90
N HIS A 41 -11.41 12.40 -13.85
CA HIS A 41 -11.03 12.65 -12.46
C HIS A 41 -10.41 11.42 -11.80
N GLY A 42 -9.17 11.59 -11.31
CA GLY A 42 -8.46 10.56 -10.56
C GLY A 42 -7.85 9.46 -11.43
N TYR A 43 -7.52 8.34 -10.79
CA TYR A 43 -6.93 7.17 -11.44
C TYR A 43 -7.49 5.90 -10.81
N ILE A 44 -7.80 4.91 -11.65
CA ILE A 44 -8.01 3.53 -11.20
C ILE A 44 -6.72 3.04 -10.54
N PRO A 45 -6.75 2.30 -9.41
CA PRO A 45 -5.54 1.99 -8.67
C PRO A 45 -4.36 1.40 -9.46
N PRO A 46 -4.53 0.50 -10.45
CA PRO A 46 -3.46 0.00 -11.33
C PRO A 46 -2.87 1.01 -12.32
N GLU A 47 -3.59 2.10 -12.61
CA GLU A 47 -3.25 3.07 -13.66
C GLU A 47 -2.65 4.36 -13.09
N ARG A 48 -2.41 4.40 -11.77
CA ARG A 48 -1.79 5.54 -11.11
C ARG A 48 -0.39 5.77 -11.66
N PRO A 49 -0.02 7.02 -12.03
CA PRO A 49 1.37 7.36 -12.27
C PRO A 49 2.24 7.05 -11.04
N LEU A 50 3.52 6.77 -11.26
CA LEU A 50 4.45 6.40 -10.18
C LEU A 50 4.48 7.40 -9.03
N GLU A 51 4.43 8.71 -9.32
CA GLU A 51 4.39 9.74 -8.28
C GLU A 51 3.17 9.60 -7.37
N VAL A 52 2.00 9.28 -7.95
CA VAL A 52 0.76 9.07 -7.21
C VAL A 52 0.85 7.79 -6.38
N TYR A 53 1.47 6.73 -6.90
CA TYR A 53 1.76 5.52 -6.12
C TYR A 53 2.67 5.78 -4.93
N LEU A 54 3.75 6.53 -5.11
CA LEU A 54 4.67 6.85 -4.02
C LEU A 54 4.00 7.73 -2.95
N ARG A 55 3.12 8.64 -3.37
CA ARG A 55 2.41 9.55 -2.46
C ARG A 55 1.33 8.87 -1.61
N TYR A 56 0.64 7.87 -2.16
CA TYR A 56 -0.51 7.20 -1.54
C TYR A 56 -0.33 5.68 -1.36
N GLY A 57 0.91 5.21 -1.41
CA GLY A 57 1.26 3.80 -1.38
C GLY A 57 1.51 3.25 0.01
N MET A 58 1.58 1.93 0.09
CA MET A 58 2.03 1.18 1.26
C MET A 58 3.02 0.11 0.80
N ILE A 59 4.07 -0.10 1.58
CA ILE A 59 5.07 -1.14 1.33
C ILE A 59 5.00 -2.12 2.49
N VAL A 60 4.74 -3.39 2.18
CA VAL A 60 4.82 -4.48 3.16
C VAL A 60 6.28 -4.89 3.24
N VAL A 61 6.93 -4.53 4.33
CA VAL A 61 8.36 -4.80 4.54
C VAL A 61 8.50 -6.01 5.44
N ASP A 62 9.21 -7.01 4.95
CA ASP A 62 9.76 -8.06 5.82
C ASP A 62 10.97 -7.49 6.57
N LYS A 63 10.73 -7.02 7.81
CA LYS A 63 11.73 -6.27 8.58
C LYS A 63 12.86 -7.23 9.00
N PRO A 64 14.13 -6.99 8.61
CA PRO A 64 15.21 -7.86 9.03
C PRO A 64 15.46 -7.76 10.55
N PRO A 65 16.10 -8.80 11.15
CA PRO A 65 16.64 -8.71 12.51
C PRO A 65 17.80 -7.70 12.54
N GLY A 66 18.01 -7.03 13.68
CA GLY A 66 19.01 -5.97 13.84
C GLY A 66 18.39 -4.57 13.98
N PRO A 67 17.85 -3.95 12.90
CA PRO A 67 17.38 -2.58 12.96
C PRO A 67 16.02 -2.44 13.67
N THR A 68 15.82 -1.27 14.26
CA THR A 68 14.53 -0.78 14.73
C THR A 68 13.59 -0.50 13.56
N SER A 69 12.28 -0.50 13.84
CA SER A 69 11.27 -0.13 12.84
C SER A 69 11.47 1.31 12.32
N HIS A 70 11.95 2.22 13.17
CA HIS A 70 12.24 3.61 12.78
C HIS A 70 13.45 3.71 11.82
N GLU A 71 14.50 2.90 12.04
CA GLU A 71 15.65 2.85 11.12
C GLU A 71 15.24 2.34 9.74
N VAL A 72 14.44 1.27 9.67
CA VAL A 72 13.94 0.73 8.39
C VAL A 72 13.09 1.76 7.65
N VAL A 73 12.19 2.48 8.36
CA VAL A 73 11.44 3.59 7.77
C VAL A 73 12.38 4.69 7.24
N ALA A 74 13.42 5.05 8.00
CA ALA A 74 14.38 6.07 7.58
C ALA A 74 15.16 5.67 6.32
N TRP A 75 15.52 4.38 6.19
CA TRP A 75 16.18 3.85 5.00
C TRP A 75 15.29 3.90 3.78
N ILE A 76 14.05 3.39 3.89
CA ILE A 76 13.08 3.41 2.78
C ILE A 76 12.77 4.85 2.36
N LYS A 77 12.59 5.76 3.33
CA LYS A 77 12.39 7.18 3.07
C LYS A 77 13.53 7.77 2.23
N ARG A 78 14.78 7.46 2.60
CA ARG A 78 15.99 7.92 1.90
C ARG A 78 16.10 7.29 0.51
N MET A 79 15.90 5.99 0.37
CA MET A 79 16.00 5.25 -0.89
C MET A 79 14.96 5.74 -1.92
N LEU A 80 13.74 6.02 -1.49
CA LEU A 80 12.66 6.47 -2.37
C LEU A 80 12.60 7.99 -2.54
N GLY A 81 13.43 8.76 -1.82
CA GLY A 81 13.44 10.22 -1.89
C GLY A 81 12.12 10.87 -1.44
N VAL A 82 11.31 10.21 -0.61
CA VAL A 82 10.01 10.72 -0.19
C VAL A 82 10.10 11.63 1.03
N SER A 83 9.24 12.64 1.10
CA SER A 83 9.25 13.63 2.18
C SER A 83 8.74 13.09 3.51
N ARG A 84 7.84 12.10 3.49
CA ARG A 84 7.19 11.50 4.67
C ARG A 84 7.06 9.99 4.50
N ALA A 85 7.32 9.26 5.58
CA ALA A 85 7.11 7.81 5.70
C ALA A 85 6.87 7.47 7.17
N GLY A 86 6.15 6.37 7.44
CA GLY A 86 5.83 5.87 8.78
C GLY A 86 5.53 4.37 8.74
N HIS A 87 5.32 3.75 9.91
CA HIS A 87 4.99 2.32 10.02
C HIS A 87 3.67 2.11 10.78
N GLY A 88 2.98 0.99 10.49
CA GLY A 88 1.71 0.64 11.14
C GLY A 88 1.84 0.13 12.58
N GLY A 89 3.06 -0.20 13.03
CA GLY A 89 3.34 -0.64 14.39
C GLY A 89 4.82 -0.95 14.57
N THR A 90 5.32 -0.86 15.81
CA THR A 90 6.73 -1.15 16.10
C THR A 90 6.91 -2.65 16.26
N LEU A 91 7.78 -3.24 15.44
CA LEU A 91 8.34 -4.56 15.69
C LEU A 91 9.63 -4.41 16.49
N GLU A 92 9.74 -5.19 17.57
CA GLU A 92 10.94 -5.22 18.41
C GLU A 92 12.18 -5.63 17.59
N PRO A 93 13.34 -4.98 17.81
CA PRO A 93 14.58 -5.41 17.20
C PRO A 93 14.96 -6.80 17.74
N GLN A 94 15.08 -7.77 16.83
CA GLN A 94 15.64 -9.07 17.17
C GLN A 94 17.16 -9.03 17.00
N PRO A 95 17.94 -9.79 17.79
CA PRO A 95 19.38 -9.93 17.58
C PRO A 95 19.66 -10.36 16.15
N ALA A 96 20.60 -9.69 15.48
CA ALA A 96 21.01 -10.14 14.16
C ALA A 96 21.71 -11.50 14.29
N LEU A 97 21.34 -12.43 13.40
CA LEU A 97 21.93 -13.77 13.31
C LEU A 97 23.47 -13.77 13.14
N TRP A 98 24.04 -12.64 12.75
CA TRP A 98 25.47 -12.47 12.47
C TRP A 98 26.19 -11.46 13.37
N GLY A 99 25.57 -11.01 14.47
CA GLY A 99 26.15 -9.99 15.35
C GLY A 99 26.22 -8.58 14.76
N LEU A 100 25.64 -8.37 13.57
CA LEU A 100 25.55 -7.08 12.89
C LEU A 100 24.49 -6.18 13.57
N ARG A 101 24.82 -4.93 13.86
CA ARG A 101 23.85 -3.92 14.30
C ARG A 101 23.23 -3.24 13.09
N GLY A 102 22.10 -2.55 13.28
CA GLY A 102 21.39 -1.85 12.21
C GLY A 102 22.28 -0.97 11.33
N GLY A 103 23.35 -0.37 11.88
CA GLY A 103 24.31 0.44 11.14
C GLY A 103 25.29 -0.31 10.22
N ASP A 104 25.38 -1.64 10.33
CA ASP A 104 26.37 -2.44 9.59
C ASP A 104 25.86 -2.89 8.20
N ILE A 105 24.56 -2.73 7.91
CA ILE A 105 23.91 -3.19 6.66
C ILE A 105 24.06 -2.17 5.51
N LEU A 106 24.43 -0.93 5.81
CA LEU A 106 24.50 0.18 4.83
C LEU A 106 25.92 0.75 4.62
N ARG A 107 26.97 0.00 5.00
CA ARG A 107 28.35 0.33 4.66
C ARG A 107 28.86 -0.52 3.52
#